data_AF-A0A8X7RHR2-F1
#
_entry.id   AF-A0A8X7RHR2-F1
#
_cell.length_a   1.000
_cell.length_b   1.000
_cell.length_c   1.000
_cell.angle_alpha   90.00
_cell.angle_beta   90.00
_cell.angle_gamma   90.00
#
_symmetry.space_group_name_H-M   'P 1'
#
loop_
_entity.id
_entity.type
_entity.pdbx_description
1 polymer ?
#
loop_
_entity_poly.entity_id
_entity_poly.type
_entity_poly.pdbx_seq_one_letter_code
_entity_poly.pdbx_strand_id
1 'polypeptide(L)'
;MVMDDKIYVAVTGRDLENKSSLVWAIQNSGGRGFCIVYVQKLRLCRKEKERAHKIVDKYLNICRQMQVSAETIYIEMDSVEEGILQLISNRGVKKLVMGAAADRHYSMEGRRRDDLYLECASSNSLSQSKITKGTESFPSSSMVKDDDRIQVSDAIKRAKQSENVYISELKCKKETENALRTTKEELEKMIRKLQYKYTLSMEAVRRLRQEQEELKIELKEVSKLSSNRKNHGPPQYFICPITQDVMEDPHVAADGFTYEGEAISSWFEREHETSPMTNKSLPHTSLVPNLALRSAIQEWLQASSS
;
A
#
# COMPACT_ATOMS: atom_id res chain seq x y z
N MET A 1 16.70 40.69 5.77
CA MET A 1 17.37 39.54 5.14
C MET A 1 17.67 39.90 3.70
N VAL A 2 18.96 40.02 3.36
CA VAL A 2 19.41 40.23 1.98
C VAL A 2 19.06 38.95 1.22
N MET A 3 18.03 38.98 0.38
CA MET A 3 17.81 37.90 -0.58
C MET A 3 18.94 38.01 -1.59
N ASP A 4 19.88 37.07 -1.57
CA ASP A 4 20.90 36.96 -2.61
C ASP A 4 20.22 37.02 -3.99
N ASP A 5 20.76 37.83 -4.90
CA ASP A 5 20.29 37.94 -6.28
C ASP A 5 20.65 36.65 -7.03
N LYS A 6 19.96 35.55 -6.70
CA LYS A 6 20.17 34.21 -7.27
C LYS A 6 19.34 34.02 -8.52
N ILE A 7 19.91 33.35 -9.51
CA ILE A 7 19.22 32.95 -10.74
C ILE A 7 18.75 31.50 -10.58
N TYR A 8 17.44 31.28 -10.71
CA TYR A 8 16.85 29.95 -10.62
C TYR A 8 16.82 29.32 -12.00
N VAL A 9 17.25 28.07 -12.13
CA VAL A 9 17.28 27.32 -13.39
C VAL A 9 16.42 26.07 -13.24
N ALA A 10 15.27 26.04 -13.92
CA ALA A 10 14.35 24.89 -13.89
C ALA A 10 14.84 23.78 -14.83
N VAL A 11 14.98 22.57 -14.30
CA VAL A 11 15.45 21.39 -15.03
C VAL A 11 14.38 20.30 -15.00
N THR A 12 14.11 19.72 -16.17
CA THR A 12 13.13 18.64 -16.35
C THR A 12 13.81 17.27 -16.46
N GLY A 13 13.09 16.21 -16.09
CA GLY A 13 13.57 14.81 -16.19
C GLY A 13 13.74 14.28 -17.62
N ARG A 14 13.33 15.08 -18.62
CA ARG A 14 13.55 14.85 -20.03
C ARG A 14 14.59 15.89 -20.49
N ASP A 15 15.73 15.34 -20.91
CA ASP A 15 16.76 15.97 -21.73
C ASP A 15 17.96 16.69 -21.09
N LEU A 16 19.13 16.30 -21.61
CA LEU A 16 20.43 16.94 -21.48
C LEU A 16 20.56 18.19 -22.37
N GLU A 17 19.52 18.55 -23.13
CA GLU A 17 19.49 19.66 -24.07
C GLU A 17 19.42 21.03 -23.37
N ASN A 18 18.91 21.09 -22.14
CA ASN A 18 18.87 22.31 -21.33
C ASN A 18 20.24 22.77 -20.80
N LYS A 19 21.33 22.04 -21.10
CA LYS A 19 22.70 22.50 -20.84
C LYS A 19 22.98 23.87 -21.47
N SER A 20 22.45 24.11 -22.68
CA SER A 20 22.62 25.37 -23.40
C SER A 20 22.01 26.55 -22.65
N SER A 21 20.84 26.35 -22.02
CA SER A 21 20.17 27.38 -21.22
C SER A 21 20.95 27.72 -19.94
N LEU A 22 21.53 26.72 -19.27
CA LEU A 22 22.40 26.96 -18.11
C LEU A 22 23.68 27.70 -18.52
N VAL A 23 24.36 27.24 -19.56
CA VAL A 23 25.60 27.86 -20.05
C VAL A 23 25.37 29.30 -20.47
N TRP A 24 24.28 29.56 -21.22
CA TRP A 24 23.87 30.91 -21.58
C TRP A 24 23.60 31.76 -20.34
N ALA A 25 22.86 31.23 -19.34
CA ALA A 25 22.56 31.97 -18.13
C ALA A 25 23.83 32.32 -17.35
N ILE A 26 24.79 31.40 -17.24
CA ILE A 26 26.09 31.64 -16.60
C ILE A 26 26.83 32.78 -17.28
N GLN A 27 26.97 32.72 -18.62
CA GLN A 27 27.69 33.73 -19.40
C GLN A 27 27.05 35.13 -19.32
N ASN A 28 25.73 35.22 -19.12
CA ASN A 28 24.98 36.47 -19.07
C ASN A 28 24.58 36.91 -17.65
N SER A 29 25.07 36.21 -16.62
CA SER A 29 24.66 36.47 -15.23
C SER A 29 25.50 37.50 -14.48
N GLY A 30 26.71 37.80 -14.95
CA GLY A 30 27.65 38.69 -14.26
C GLY A 30 28.19 38.11 -12.94
N GLY A 31 28.28 36.78 -12.79
CA GLY A 31 28.87 36.13 -11.61
C GLY A 31 27.92 35.92 -10.42
N ARG A 32 26.60 36.04 -10.63
CA ARG A 32 25.59 35.77 -9.60
C ARG A 32 25.53 34.29 -9.22
N GLY A 33 25.06 34.01 -8.01
CA GLY A 33 24.79 32.64 -7.55
C GLY A 33 23.61 32.00 -8.28
N PHE A 34 23.67 30.70 -8.46
CA PHE A 34 22.65 29.91 -9.16
C PHE A 34 21.89 28.99 -8.22
N CYS A 35 20.66 28.66 -8.59
CA CYS A 35 19.87 27.63 -7.92
C CYS A 35 19.24 26.70 -8.97
N ILE A 36 19.68 25.46 -9.01
CA ILE A 36 19.11 24.42 -9.87
C ILE A 36 17.84 23.89 -9.21
N VAL A 37 16.72 23.99 -9.92
CA VAL A 37 15.41 23.56 -9.44
C VAL A 37 14.95 22.35 -10.23
N TYR A 38 14.66 21.25 -9.54
CA TYR A 38 14.06 20.06 -10.12
C TYR A 38 12.65 19.87 -9.55
N VAL A 39 11.64 19.92 -10.43
CA VAL A 39 10.25 19.69 -10.06
C VAL A 39 9.86 18.28 -10.43
N GLN A 40 9.43 17.52 -9.44
CA GLN A 40 9.19 16.11 -9.49
C GLN A 40 7.71 15.80 -9.22
N LYS A 41 7.07 14.98 -10.07
CA LYS A 41 5.69 14.55 -9.83
C LYS A 41 5.59 13.60 -8.63
N LEU A 42 4.60 13.78 -7.76
CA LEU A 42 4.31 12.86 -6.65
C LEU A 42 4.12 11.42 -7.19
N ARG A 43 4.65 10.43 -6.46
CA ARG A 43 4.61 8.96 -6.73
C ARG A 43 5.64 8.37 -7.70
N LEU A 44 6.83 8.95 -7.83
CA LEU A 44 7.89 8.34 -8.66
C LEU A 44 8.58 7.15 -7.98
N CYS A 45 9.00 6.18 -8.79
CA CYS A 45 9.71 5.00 -8.31
C CYS A 45 11.16 5.33 -7.90
N ARG A 46 11.78 4.48 -7.07
CA ARG A 46 13.17 4.64 -6.61
C ARG A 46 14.16 4.93 -7.77
N LYS A 47 13.97 4.28 -8.92
CA LYS A 47 14.81 4.48 -10.11
C LYS A 47 14.68 5.87 -10.72
N GLU A 48 13.51 6.50 -10.65
CA GLU A 48 13.28 7.85 -11.19
C GLU A 48 13.86 8.93 -10.27
N LYS A 49 13.80 8.71 -8.95
CA LYS A 49 14.50 9.57 -7.97
C LYS A 49 16.01 9.51 -8.19
N GLU A 50 16.59 8.34 -8.41
CA GLU A 50 18.01 8.19 -8.74
C GLU A 50 18.40 8.89 -10.07
N ARG A 51 17.52 8.86 -11.08
CA ARG A 51 17.74 9.61 -12.34
C ARG A 51 17.74 11.12 -12.12
N ALA A 52 16.83 11.64 -11.30
CA ALA A 52 16.75 13.07 -10.98
C ALA A 52 18.05 13.59 -10.34
N HIS A 53 18.60 12.85 -9.37
CA HIS A 53 19.91 13.18 -8.76
C HIS A 53 21.02 13.22 -9.81
N LYS A 54 21.12 12.18 -10.64
CA LYS A 54 22.11 12.13 -11.73
C LYS A 54 21.99 13.29 -12.73
N ILE A 55 20.79 13.81 -12.97
CA ILE A 55 20.59 14.99 -13.83
C ILE A 55 21.13 16.22 -13.09
N VAL A 56 20.65 16.48 -11.88
CA VAL A 56 21.04 17.65 -11.09
C VAL A 56 22.56 17.70 -10.86
N ASP A 57 23.20 16.56 -10.55
CA ASP A 57 24.65 16.45 -10.38
C ASP A 57 25.42 16.90 -11.62
N LYS A 58 24.91 16.62 -12.82
CA LYS A 58 25.53 17.08 -14.07
C LYS A 58 25.48 18.60 -14.22
N TYR A 59 24.36 19.24 -13.84
CA TYR A 59 24.24 20.70 -13.88
C TYR A 59 25.16 21.35 -12.84
N LEU A 60 25.23 20.79 -11.63
CA LEU A 60 26.19 21.24 -10.62
C LEU A 60 27.64 21.10 -11.08
N ASN A 61 27.97 20.02 -11.80
CA ASN A 61 29.32 19.86 -12.34
C ASN A 61 29.66 20.91 -13.39
N ILE A 62 28.70 21.29 -14.25
CA ILE A 62 28.88 22.40 -15.20
C ILE A 62 29.11 23.72 -14.44
N CYS A 63 28.31 24.01 -13.41
CA CYS A 63 28.49 25.19 -12.58
C CYS A 63 29.90 25.24 -11.95
N ARG A 64 30.38 24.11 -11.43
CA ARG A 64 31.73 23.98 -10.85
C ARG A 64 32.83 24.24 -11.89
N GLN A 65 32.69 23.66 -13.09
CA GLN A 65 33.64 23.86 -14.19
C GLN A 65 33.71 25.32 -14.63
N MET A 66 32.58 26.03 -14.59
CA MET A 66 32.47 27.45 -14.92
C MET A 66 32.75 28.39 -13.73
N GLN A 67 33.22 27.85 -12.59
CA GLN A 67 33.57 28.60 -11.38
C GLN A 67 32.44 29.46 -10.79
N VAL A 68 31.18 29.01 -10.90
CA VAL A 68 30.02 29.67 -10.30
C VAL A 68 29.43 28.87 -9.13
N SER A 69 28.95 29.59 -8.11
CA SER A 69 28.27 28.97 -6.96
C SER A 69 26.85 28.55 -7.35
N ALA A 70 26.48 27.31 -7.05
CA ALA A 70 25.17 26.75 -7.36
C ALA A 70 24.59 25.91 -6.21
N GLU A 71 23.32 26.15 -5.90
CA GLU A 71 22.51 25.39 -4.94
C GLU A 71 21.47 24.52 -5.65
N THR A 72 20.85 23.58 -4.93
CA THR A 72 19.82 22.67 -5.46
C THR A 72 18.54 22.71 -4.65
N ILE A 73 17.41 22.72 -5.34
CA ILE A 73 16.07 22.58 -4.75
C ILE A 73 15.34 21.46 -5.47
N TYR A 74 14.80 20.53 -4.68
CA TYR A 74 13.84 19.52 -5.13
C TYR A 74 12.44 19.94 -4.68
N ILE A 75 11.49 19.95 -5.60
CA ILE A 75 10.08 20.21 -5.31
C ILE A 75 9.30 18.97 -5.70
N GLU A 76 8.57 18.40 -4.76
CA GLU A 76 7.63 17.31 -5.01
C GLU A 76 6.22 17.91 -5.09
N MET A 77 5.55 17.76 -6.24
CA MET A 77 4.22 18.33 -6.50
C MET A 77 3.43 17.44 -7.46
N ASP A 78 2.10 17.55 -7.55
CA ASP A 78 1.32 16.77 -8.52
C ASP A 78 1.49 17.28 -9.97
N SER A 79 1.68 18.59 -10.13
CA SER A 79 1.93 19.30 -11.39
C SER A 79 3.28 20.03 -11.37
N VAL A 80 3.97 20.07 -12.52
CA VAL A 80 5.24 20.80 -12.67
C VAL A 80 4.99 22.31 -12.59
N GLU A 81 3.90 22.74 -13.20
CA GLU A 81 3.42 24.12 -13.24
C GLU A 81 3.13 24.64 -11.82
N GLU A 82 2.39 23.88 -11.02
CA GLU A 82 2.12 24.19 -9.62
C GLU A 82 3.40 24.28 -8.79
N GLY A 83 4.36 23.37 -9.01
CA GLY A 83 5.65 23.39 -8.32
C GLY A 83 6.47 24.65 -8.63
N ILE A 84 6.45 25.12 -9.89
CA ILE A 84 7.12 26.36 -10.29
C ILE A 84 6.41 27.57 -9.69
N LEU A 85 5.07 27.62 -9.72
CA LEU A 85 4.31 28.72 -9.12
C LEU A 85 4.56 28.84 -7.62
N GLN A 86 4.63 27.70 -6.91
CA GLN A 86 4.97 27.66 -5.49
C GLN A 86 6.40 28.16 -5.23
N LEU A 87 7.37 27.77 -6.05
CA LEU A 87 8.74 28.28 -5.96
C LEU A 87 8.77 29.81 -6.04
N ILE A 88 8.10 30.38 -7.06
CA ILE A 88 8.08 31.82 -7.30
C ILE A 88 7.47 32.55 -6.11
N SER A 89 6.32 32.06 -5.63
CA SER A 89 5.55 32.71 -4.57
C SER A 89 6.23 32.64 -3.21
N ASN A 90 6.77 31.47 -2.84
CA ASN A 90 7.29 31.25 -1.48
C ASN A 90 8.74 31.72 -1.32
N ARG A 91 9.53 31.69 -2.40
CA ARG A 91 10.96 32.06 -2.34
C ARG A 91 11.25 33.44 -2.95
N GLY A 92 10.23 34.14 -3.45
CA GLY A 92 10.39 35.47 -4.04
C GLY A 92 11.32 35.46 -5.24
N VAL A 93 11.20 34.45 -6.12
CA VAL A 93 12.06 34.30 -7.29
C VAL A 93 11.87 35.50 -8.22
N LYS A 94 12.95 36.24 -8.48
CA LYS A 94 12.96 37.39 -9.39
C LYS A 94 13.48 37.05 -10.79
N LYS A 95 14.27 35.99 -10.92
CA LYS A 95 14.93 35.55 -12.16
C LYS A 95 14.83 34.03 -12.28
N LEU A 96 14.08 33.58 -13.29
CA LEU A 96 13.91 32.16 -13.61
C LEU A 96 14.36 31.92 -15.05
N VAL A 97 15.21 30.92 -15.24
CA VAL A 97 15.66 30.41 -16.54
C VAL A 97 15.05 29.03 -16.72
N MET A 98 14.42 28.83 -17.88
CA MET A 98 13.86 27.55 -18.29
C MET A 98 14.19 27.34 -19.77
N GLY A 99 14.40 26.09 -20.17
CA GLY A 99 14.50 25.77 -21.60
C GLY A 99 13.16 26.03 -22.27
N ALA A 100 13.18 26.66 -23.44
CA ALA A 100 12.06 26.56 -24.35
C ALA A 100 11.91 25.09 -24.75
N ALA A 101 10.70 24.55 -24.72
CA ALA A 101 10.48 23.23 -25.31
C ALA A 101 10.98 23.26 -26.76
N ALA A 102 11.77 22.25 -27.17
CA ALA A 102 12.14 22.08 -28.57
C ALA A 102 10.93 21.76 -29.48
N ASP A 103 9.73 21.65 -28.90
CA ASP A 103 8.49 21.53 -29.65
C ASP A 103 8.24 22.81 -30.44
N ARG A 104 8.22 22.66 -31.77
CA ARG A 104 7.97 23.71 -32.78
C ARG A 104 6.55 24.30 -32.74
N HIS A 105 5.82 24.13 -31.65
CA HIS A 105 4.43 24.56 -31.48
C HIS A 105 4.23 25.55 -30.33
N TYR A 106 5.26 26.30 -29.95
CA TYR A 106 5.10 27.50 -29.12
C TYR A 106 5.20 28.75 -30.01
N SER A 107 4.12 29.07 -30.72
CA SER A 107 3.86 30.44 -31.16
C SER A 107 2.74 30.98 -30.30
N MET A 108 3.11 31.60 -29.18
CA MET A 108 2.19 32.48 -28.46
C MET A 108 2.78 33.89 -28.56
N GLU A 109 2.38 34.54 -29.64
CA GLU A 109 2.52 35.98 -29.82
C GLU A 109 1.87 36.66 -28.62
N GLY A 110 2.67 37.41 -27.86
CA GLY A 110 2.28 38.01 -26.61
C GLY A 110 1.15 39.02 -26.81
N ARG A 111 -0.10 38.57 -26.62
CA ARG A 111 -1.23 39.49 -26.52
C ARG A 111 -1.29 39.99 -25.09
N ARG A 112 -1.14 41.31 -24.94
CA ARG A 112 -1.38 42.03 -23.70
C ARG A 112 -2.75 41.62 -23.15
N ARG A 113 -2.79 41.39 -21.83
CA ARG A 113 -4.01 41.39 -21.03
C ARG A 113 -4.78 42.66 -21.37
N ASP A 114 -5.95 42.49 -21.97
CA ASP A 114 -7.22 43.08 -21.57
C ASP A 114 -8.34 42.29 -22.27
N ASP A 115 -9.50 42.25 -21.63
CA ASP A 115 -10.79 41.68 -22.04
C ASP A 115 -11.15 40.25 -21.58
N LEU A 116 -11.95 40.26 -20.51
CA LEU A 116 -12.91 39.26 -20.10
C LEU A 116 -14.02 39.03 -21.15
N TYR A 117 -14.69 37.90 -20.97
CA TYR A 117 -16.10 37.61 -21.30
C TYR A 117 -16.47 37.21 -22.74
N LEU A 118 -17.27 36.14 -22.75
CA LEU A 118 -18.40 35.82 -23.62
C LEU A 118 -18.23 34.72 -24.68
N GLU A 119 -18.99 33.66 -24.42
CA GLU A 119 -19.52 32.70 -25.40
C GLU A 119 -20.10 33.40 -26.63
N CYS A 120 -19.97 32.78 -27.81
CA CYS A 120 -21.13 32.30 -28.56
C CYS A 120 -20.73 31.67 -29.90
N ALA A 121 -21.31 30.49 -30.12
CA ALA A 121 -22.01 30.05 -31.32
C ALA A 121 -21.50 30.48 -32.71
N SER A 122 -21.22 29.43 -33.50
CA SER A 122 -21.86 29.13 -34.78
C SER A 122 -21.77 30.13 -35.95
N SER A 123 -21.39 29.56 -37.09
CA SER A 123 -21.96 29.77 -38.44
C SER A 123 -21.05 30.45 -39.47
N ASN A 124 -21.00 29.78 -40.62
CA ASN A 124 -21.05 30.30 -41.98
C ASN A 124 -19.86 31.06 -42.59
N SER A 125 -19.20 30.34 -43.51
CA SER A 125 -19.27 30.51 -44.97
C SER A 125 -18.79 31.81 -45.64
N LEU A 126 -18.20 31.60 -46.83
CA LEU A 126 -17.83 32.54 -47.89
C LEU A 126 -16.64 33.48 -47.57
N SER A 127 -15.73 33.78 -48.49
CA SER A 127 -15.75 33.68 -49.95
C SER A 127 -14.34 33.87 -50.52
N GLN A 128 -14.10 33.23 -51.66
CA GLN A 128 -12.97 33.49 -52.54
C GLN A 128 -12.98 34.95 -53.01
N SER A 129 -11.86 35.67 -52.90
CA SER A 129 -11.65 36.93 -53.60
C SER A 129 -10.67 36.76 -54.77
N LYS A 130 -11.20 37.10 -55.95
CA LYS A 130 -10.62 37.17 -57.29
C LYS A 130 -9.21 37.79 -57.35
N ILE A 131 -8.37 37.14 -58.17
CA ILE A 131 -7.14 37.68 -58.73
C ILE A 131 -7.51 38.69 -59.83
N THR A 132 -7.11 39.96 -59.67
CA THR A 132 -7.12 40.95 -60.75
C THR A 132 -5.73 41.02 -61.39
N LYS A 133 -5.69 40.84 -62.71
CA LYS A 133 -4.50 40.94 -63.56
C LYS A 133 -3.99 42.39 -63.58
N GLY A 134 -2.75 42.60 -63.14
CA GLY A 134 -1.96 43.80 -63.40
C GLY A 134 -0.74 43.41 -64.23
N THR A 135 -0.76 43.78 -65.51
CA THR A 135 0.38 43.77 -66.42
C THR A 135 1.36 44.86 -66.00
N GLU A 136 2.52 44.47 -65.47
CA GLU A 136 3.74 45.29 -65.55
C GLU A 136 4.87 44.45 -66.11
N SER A 137 5.58 45.07 -67.04
CA SER A 137 6.59 44.52 -67.94
C SER A 137 7.81 43.98 -67.19
N PHE A 138 8.16 42.73 -67.48
CA PHE A 138 9.43 42.09 -67.10
C PHE A 138 10.63 42.75 -67.79
N PRO A 139 11.77 42.96 -67.10
CA PRO A 139 13.07 42.94 -67.75
C PRO A 139 13.50 41.49 -68.00
N SER A 140 13.90 41.20 -69.23
CA SER A 140 14.38 39.87 -69.63
C SER A 140 15.68 39.48 -68.95
N SER A 141 15.68 38.24 -68.46
CA SER A 141 16.81 37.32 -68.32
C SER A 141 17.90 37.64 -67.31
N SER A 142 17.75 37.11 -66.09
CA SER A 142 18.85 36.48 -65.37
C SER A 142 18.44 35.05 -65.04
N MET A 143 19.23 34.08 -65.52
CA MET A 143 19.05 32.64 -65.27
C MET A 143 18.89 32.38 -63.76
N VAL A 144 17.69 32.01 -63.32
CA VAL A 144 17.52 31.35 -62.02
C VAL A 144 18.25 30.01 -62.17
N LYS A 145 19.36 29.84 -61.46
CA LYS A 145 20.16 28.62 -61.54
C LYS A 145 19.25 27.44 -61.19
N ASP A 146 19.31 26.35 -61.96
CA ASP A 146 18.50 25.14 -61.67
C ASP A 146 18.72 24.64 -60.23
N ASP A 147 19.88 24.95 -59.64
CA ASP A 147 20.24 24.71 -58.24
C ASP A 147 19.27 25.41 -57.24
N ASP A 148 18.87 26.67 -57.49
CA ASP A 148 17.93 27.39 -56.61
C ASP A 148 16.51 26.80 -56.67
N ARG A 149 16.09 26.31 -57.85
CA ARG A 149 14.79 25.64 -58.03
C ARG A 149 14.77 24.26 -57.38
N ILE A 150 15.89 23.53 -57.43
CA ILE A 150 16.09 22.25 -56.75
C ILE A 150 16.06 22.44 -55.23
N GLN A 151 16.76 23.45 -54.70
CA GLN A 151 16.77 23.74 -53.26
C GLN A 151 15.37 24.08 -52.70
N VAL A 152 14.57 24.86 -53.43
CA VAL A 152 13.18 25.16 -53.03
C VAL A 152 12.31 23.91 -53.06
N SER A 153 12.43 23.08 -54.09
CA SER A 153 11.69 21.80 -54.19
C SER A 153 12.01 20.86 -53.02
N ASP A 154 13.28 20.77 -52.65
CA ASP A 154 13.73 19.89 -51.56
C ASP A 154 13.40 20.46 -50.18
N ALA A 155 13.35 21.78 -50.03
CA ALA A 155 12.80 22.42 -48.83
C ALA A 155 11.30 22.08 -48.65
N ILE A 156 10.51 22.16 -49.73
CA ILE A 156 9.08 21.81 -49.71
C ILE A 156 8.87 20.32 -49.41
N LYS A 157 9.65 19.42 -50.03
CA LYS A 157 9.57 17.97 -49.73
C LYS A 157 9.89 17.68 -48.27
N ARG A 158 10.93 18.30 -47.70
CA ARG A 158 11.30 18.15 -46.29
C ARG A 158 10.22 18.67 -45.35
N ALA A 159 9.64 19.84 -45.65
CA ALA A 159 8.52 20.39 -44.89
C ALA A 159 7.33 19.43 -44.88
N LYS A 160 6.95 18.91 -46.04
CA LYS A 160 5.84 17.96 -46.19
C LYS A 160 6.11 16.61 -45.51
N GLN A 161 7.36 16.14 -45.54
CA GLN A 161 7.77 14.94 -44.82
C GLN A 161 7.71 15.16 -43.30
N SER A 162 8.13 16.32 -42.81
CA SER A 162 8.02 16.64 -41.38
C SER A 162 6.57 16.77 -40.89
N GLU A 163 5.67 17.28 -41.72
CA GLU A 163 4.23 17.33 -41.44
C GLU A 163 3.61 15.93 -41.35
N ASN A 164 3.97 15.03 -42.27
CA ASN A 164 3.51 13.64 -42.24
C ASN A 164 3.99 12.89 -40.99
N VAL A 165 5.24 13.12 -40.58
CA VAL A 165 5.80 12.54 -39.34
C VAL A 165 4.99 13.01 -38.14
N TYR A 166 4.72 14.31 -38.03
CA TYR A 166 3.91 14.87 -36.94
C TYR A 166 2.49 14.28 -36.88
N ILE A 167 1.81 14.16 -38.03
CA ILE A 167 0.47 13.56 -38.10
C ILE A 167 0.52 12.09 -37.67
N SER A 168 1.55 11.34 -38.08
CA SER A 168 1.71 9.94 -37.69
C SER A 168 1.97 9.76 -36.19
N GLU A 169 2.76 10.65 -35.58
CA GLU A 169 3.03 10.66 -34.14
C GLU A 169 1.78 10.98 -33.33
N LEU A 170 0.99 11.97 -33.76
CA LEU A 170 -0.33 12.29 -33.18
C LEU A 170 -1.28 11.09 -33.21
N LYS A 171 -1.30 10.35 -34.32
CA LYS A 171 -2.12 9.15 -34.46
C LYS A 171 -1.66 8.06 -33.50
N CYS A 172 -0.35 7.78 -33.46
CA CYS A 172 0.23 6.81 -32.54
C CYS A 172 -0.07 7.16 -31.07
N LYS A 173 0.07 8.44 -30.69
CA LYS A 173 -0.27 8.91 -29.35
C LYS A 173 -1.73 8.64 -29.00
N LYS A 174 -2.67 8.97 -29.90
CA LYS A 174 -4.10 8.71 -29.69
C LYS A 174 -4.41 7.21 -29.53
N GLU A 175 -3.73 6.35 -30.29
CA GLU A 175 -3.86 4.90 -30.15
C GLU A 175 -3.36 4.41 -28.78
N THR A 176 -2.21 4.91 -28.32
CA THR A 176 -1.68 4.57 -26.98
C THR A 176 -2.58 5.07 -25.85
N GLU A 177 -3.16 6.27 -25.97
CA GLU A 177 -4.11 6.81 -24.99
C GLU A 177 -5.40 5.99 -24.95
N ASN A 178 -5.89 5.53 -26.11
CA ASN A 178 -7.05 4.64 -26.17
C ASN A 178 -6.77 3.29 -25.52
N ALA A 179 -5.61 2.67 -25.79
CA ALA A 179 -5.20 1.42 -25.15
C ALA A 179 -4.99 1.59 -23.64
N LEU A 180 -4.48 2.74 -23.19
CA LEU A 180 -4.36 3.05 -21.77
C LEU A 180 -5.72 3.23 -21.11
N ARG A 181 -6.69 3.84 -21.81
CA ARG A 181 -8.06 4.00 -21.33
C ARG A 181 -8.75 2.64 -21.15
N THR A 182 -8.64 1.74 -22.13
CA THR A 182 -9.28 0.41 -22.04
C THR A 182 -8.70 -0.40 -20.89
N THR A 183 -7.37 -0.45 -20.75
CA THR A 183 -6.70 -1.15 -19.65
C THR A 183 -7.07 -0.57 -18.28
N LYS A 184 -7.20 0.76 -18.16
CA LYS A 184 -7.69 1.42 -16.95
C LYS A 184 -9.11 0.97 -16.57
N GLU A 185 -10.03 0.94 -17.54
CA GLU A 185 -11.42 0.50 -17.30
C GLU A 185 -11.48 -0.97 -16.85
N GLU A 186 -10.63 -1.84 -17.39
CA GLU A 186 -10.52 -3.25 -16.96
C GLU A 186 -9.98 -3.38 -15.53
N LEU A 187 -8.96 -2.61 -15.17
CA LEU A 187 -8.44 -2.55 -13.81
C LEU A 187 -9.50 -2.07 -12.82
N GLU A 188 -10.26 -1.03 -13.17
CA GLU A 188 -11.36 -0.54 -12.33
C GLU A 188 -12.45 -1.60 -12.13
N LYS A 189 -12.78 -2.39 -13.17
CA LYS A 189 -13.69 -3.53 -13.05
C LYS A 189 -13.14 -4.59 -12.09
N MET A 190 -11.85 -4.90 -12.15
CA MET A 190 -11.21 -5.84 -11.22
C MET A 190 -11.22 -5.32 -9.78
N ILE A 191 -10.91 -4.03 -9.57
CA ILE A 191 -10.96 -3.39 -8.25
C ILE A 191 -12.35 -3.51 -7.65
N ARG A 192 -13.42 -3.19 -8.42
CA ARG A 192 -14.80 -3.33 -7.95
C ARG A 192 -15.14 -4.76 -7.54
N LYS A 193 -14.71 -5.76 -8.33
CA LYS A 193 -14.91 -7.18 -7.99
C LYS A 193 -14.19 -7.57 -6.71
N LEU A 194 -12.96 -7.10 -6.50
CA LEU A 194 -12.19 -7.36 -5.28
C LEU A 194 -12.85 -6.72 -4.05
N GLN A 195 -13.29 -5.46 -4.18
CA GLN A 195 -14.00 -4.76 -3.12
C GLN A 195 -15.28 -5.50 -2.72
N TYR A 196 -16.07 -5.97 -3.69
CA TYR A 196 -17.27 -6.77 -3.42
C TYR A 196 -16.95 -8.05 -2.63
N LYS A 197 -15.93 -8.80 -3.06
CA LYS A 197 -15.49 -10.02 -2.35
C LYS A 197 -15.00 -9.71 -0.92
N TYR A 198 -14.26 -8.62 -0.75
CA TYR A 198 -13.77 -8.20 0.56
C TYR A 198 -14.93 -7.87 1.50
N THR A 199 -15.93 -7.11 1.05
CA THR A 199 -17.12 -6.78 1.85
C THR A 199 -17.86 -8.04 2.29
N LEU A 200 -18.12 -8.97 1.35
CA LEU A 200 -18.80 -10.23 1.66
C LEU A 200 -18.03 -11.09 2.68
N SER A 201 -16.70 -11.16 2.53
CA SER A 201 -15.84 -11.88 3.48
C SER A 201 -15.86 -11.22 4.86
N MET A 202 -15.84 -9.89 4.92
CA MET A 202 -15.90 -9.16 6.17
C MET A 202 -17.23 -9.35 6.91
N GLU A 203 -18.34 -9.41 6.18
CA GLU A 203 -19.65 -9.73 6.76
C GLU A 203 -19.69 -11.15 7.35
N ALA A 204 -19.11 -12.14 6.65
CA ALA A 204 -19.01 -13.51 7.16
C ALA A 204 -18.18 -13.58 8.47
N VAL A 205 -17.04 -12.89 8.51
CA VAL A 205 -16.20 -12.80 9.73
C VAL A 205 -16.97 -12.13 10.87
N ARG A 206 -17.78 -11.10 10.58
CA ARG A 206 -18.61 -10.44 11.59
C ARG A 206 -19.64 -11.41 12.18
N ARG A 207 -20.31 -12.22 11.35
CA ARG A 207 -21.27 -13.24 11.82
C ARG A 207 -20.60 -14.28 12.71
N LEU A 208 -19.47 -14.84 12.27
CA LEU A 208 -18.70 -15.81 13.07
C LEU A 208 -18.27 -15.22 14.43
N ARG A 209 -17.89 -13.93 14.48
CA ARG A 209 -17.57 -13.28 15.75
C ARG A 209 -18.77 -13.13 16.67
N GLN A 210 -19.96 -12.89 16.13
CA GLN A 210 -21.20 -12.82 16.92
C GLN A 210 -21.54 -14.19 17.49
N GLU A 211 -21.53 -15.24 16.65
CA GLU A 211 -21.74 -16.63 17.08
C GLU A 211 -20.72 -17.05 18.15
N GLN A 212 -19.44 -16.68 17.99
CA GLN A 212 -18.39 -16.95 18.97
C GLN A 212 -18.65 -16.25 20.32
N GLU A 213 -19.24 -15.06 20.32
CA GLU A 213 -19.56 -14.35 21.56
C GLU A 213 -20.81 -14.94 22.24
N GLU A 214 -21.82 -15.31 21.46
CA GLU A 214 -23.01 -16.04 21.94
C GLU A 214 -22.60 -17.36 22.61
N LEU A 215 -21.78 -18.17 21.92
CA LEU A 215 -21.26 -19.42 22.47
C LEU A 215 -20.41 -19.21 23.73
N LYS A 216 -19.65 -18.11 23.85
CA LYS A 216 -18.92 -17.79 25.09
C LYS A 216 -19.87 -17.45 26.24
N ILE A 217 -21.00 -16.80 25.96
CA ILE A 217 -22.02 -16.51 26.97
C ILE A 217 -22.62 -17.84 27.45
N GLU A 218 -23.03 -18.71 26.53
CA GLU A 218 -23.55 -20.04 26.85
C GLU A 218 -22.53 -20.87 27.64
N LEU A 219 -21.26 -20.88 27.23
CA LEU A 219 -20.20 -21.60 27.94
C LEU A 219 -20.01 -21.08 29.36
N LYS A 220 -20.12 -19.76 29.59
CA LYS A 220 -20.09 -19.17 30.93
C LYS A 220 -21.28 -19.63 31.76
N GLU A 221 -22.48 -19.72 31.19
CA GLU A 221 -23.67 -20.22 31.89
C GLU A 221 -23.52 -21.69 32.28
N VAL A 222 -23.08 -22.55 31.35
CA VAL A 222 -22.78 -23.96 31.62
C VAL A 222 -21.71 -24.10 32.72
N SER A 223 -20.66 -23.28 32.67
CA SER A 223 -19.60 -23.29 33.71
C SER A 223 -20.10 -22.91 35.10
N LYS A 224 -21.09 -22.00 35.20
CA LYS A 224 -21.72 -21.63 36.48
C LYS A 224 -22.56 -22.77 37.03
N LEU A 225 -23.27 -23.51 36.16
CA LEU A 225 -24.03 -24.71 36.55
C LEU A 225 -23.09 -25.82 37.02
N SER A 226 -21.95 -26.01 36.35
CA SER A 226 -20.90 -26.96 36.76
C SER A 226 -20.21 -26.57 38.07
N SER A 227 -19.99 -25.27 38.32
CA SER A 227 -19.42 -24.76 39.58
C SER A 227 -20.32 -24.97 40.80
N ASN A 228 -21.61 -25.27 40.59
CA ASN A 228 -22.56 -25.66 41.64
C ASN A 228 -22.52 -27.17 41.93
N ARG A 229 -22.01 -27.98 41.00
CA ARG A 229 -21.54 -29.36 41.24
C ARG A 229 -20.04 -29.33 41.52
N LYS A 230 -19.58 -28.64 42.57
CA LYS A 230 -18.17 -28.78 42.96
C LYS A 230 -17.90 -30.26 43.19
N ASN A 231 -16.96 -30.78 42.40
CA ASN A 231 -16.28 -32.05 42.54
C ASN A 231 -15.75 -32.20 43.97
N HIS A 232 -16.60 -32.62 44.88
CA HIS A 232 -16.15 -33.43 45.99
C HIS A 232 -15.82 -34.76 45.35
N GLY A 233 -14.53 -35.13 45.33
CA GLY A 233 -14.17 -36.52 45.07
C GLY A 233 -14.98 -37.46 45.99
N PRO A 234 -14.91 -38.77 45.77
CA PRO A 234 -15.59 -39.73 46.64
C PRO A 234 -15.37 -39.35 48.12
N PRO A 235 -16.43 -39.25 48.93
CA PRO A 235 -16.27 -39.02 50.36
C PRO A 235 -15.20 -39.94 50.94
N GLN A 236 -14.33 -39.42 51.81
CA GLN A 236 -13.13 -40.13 52.25
C GLN A 236 -13.42 -41.51 52.86
N TYR A 237 -14.61 -41.70 53.44
CA TYR A 237 -15.07 -42.98 54.00
C TYR A 237 -15.47 -44.03 52.95
N PHE A 238 -15.51 -43.68 51.66
CA PHE A 238 -15.63 -44.62 50.54
C PHE A 238 -14.28 -45.12 50.05
N ILE A 239 -13.18 -44.49 50.47
CA ILE A 239 -11.83 -44.84 50.02
C ILE A 239 -11.24 -45.93 50.93
N CYS A 240 -10.77 -47.00 50.32
CA CYS A 240 -10.06 -48.08 50.99
C CYS A 240 -8.69 -47.60 51.50
N PRO A 241 -8.34 -47.82 52.77
CA PRO A 241 -7.02 -47.46 53.28
C PRO A 241 -5.83 -48.19 52.63
N ILE A 242 -6.05 -49.41 52.11
CA ILE A 242 -4.99 -50.23 51.49
C ILE A 242 -4.80 -49.84 50.03
N THR A 243 -5.89 -49.80 49.25
CA THR A 243 -5.81 -49.57 47.79
C THR A 243 -5.81 -48.09 47.42
N GLN A 244 -6.25 -47.21 48.34
CA GLN A 244 -6.45 -45.78 48.08
C GLN A 244 -7.48 -45.46 46.97
N ASP A 245 -8.34 -46.43 46.65
CA ASP A 245 -9.43 -46.32 45.68
C ASP A 245 -10.80 -46.52 46.34
N VAL A 246 -11.88 -46.15 45.62
CA VAL A 246 -13.26 -46.36 46.06
C VAL A 246 -13.52 -47.86 46.22
N MET A 247 -14.03 -48.26 47.39
CA MET A 247 -14.33 -49.67 47.68
C MET A 247 -15.48 -50.19 46.81
N GLU A 248 -15.26 -51.30 46.12
CA GLU A 248 -16.31 -52.06 45.42
C GLU A 248 -16.91 -53.11 46.35
N ASP A 249 -16.06 -53.76 47.16
CA ASP A 249 -16.48 -54.74 48.16
C ASP A 249 -15.97 -54.42 49.58
N PRO A 250 -16.62 -53.45 50.27
CA PRO A 250 -16.20 -53.03 51.60
C PRO A 250 -16.41 -54.13 52.66
N HIS A 251 -15.34 -54.50 53.37
CA HIS A 251 -15.31 -55.46 54.47
C HIS A 251 -14.74 -54.85 55.75
N VAL A 252 -15.42 -55.08 56.88
CA VAL A 252 -14.99 -54.63 58.21
C VAL A 252 -14.08 -55.68 58.85
N ALA A 253 -12.91 -55.25 59.33
CA ALA A 253 -12.00 -56.08 60.11
C ALA A 253 -12.19 -55.90 61.63
N ALA A 254 -11.48 -56.69 62.43
CA ALA A 254 -11.60 -56.70 63.90
C ALA A 254 -11.25 -55.36 64.60
N ASP A 255 -10.53 -54.48 63.91
CA ASP A 255 -10.21 -53.12 64.36
C ASP A 255 -11.34 -52.12 64.14
N GLY A 256 -12.43 -52.53 63.47
CA GLY A 256 -13.58 -51.68 63.14
C GLY A 256 -13.39 -50.80 61.90
N PHE A 257 -12.25 -50.91 61.19
CA PHE A 257 -12.04 -50.23 59.92
C PHE A 257 -12.58 -51.06 58.75
N THR A 258 -12.97 -50.37 57.68
CA THR A 258 -13.47 -50.99 56.45
C THR A 258 -12.43 -50.90 55.34
N TYR A 259 -12.25 -51.99 54.61
CA TYR A 259 -11.26 -52.15 53.55
C TYR A 259 -11.90 -52.79 52.32
N GLU A 260 -11.23 -52.70 51.17
CA GLU A 260 -11.56 -53.50 50.00
C GLU A 260 -11.33 -54.99 50.31
N GLY A 261 -12.31 -55.85 49.98
CA GLY A 261 -12.38 -57.24 50.40
C GLY A 261 -11.18 -58.06 49.95
N GLU A 262 -10.80 -57.95 48.68
CA GLU A 262 -9.63 -58.64 48.14
C GLU A 262 -8.32 -58.13 48.77
N ALA A 263 -8.24 -56.82 49.05
CA ALA A 263 -7.05 -56.19 49.59
C ALA A 263 -6.77 -56.62 51.04
N ILE A 264 -7.81 -56.66 51.89
CA ILE A 264 -7.66 -57.09 53.29
C ILE A 264 -7.50 -58.61 53.40
N SER A 265 -8.11 -59.39 52.51
CA SER A 265 -7.90 -60.85 52.45
C SER A 265 -6.46 -61.16 52.08
N SER A 266 -5.93 -60.50 51.05
CA SER A 266 -4.52 -60.62 50.62
C SER A 266 -3.53 -60.17 51.69
N TRP A 267 -3.92 -59.25 52.58
CA TRP A 267 -3.11 -58.81 53.71
C TRP A 267 -2.95 -59.94 54.75
N PHE A 268 -4.04 -60.64 55.09
CA PHE A 268 -4.00 -61.76 56.04
C PHE A 268 -3.34 -63.01 55.47
N GLU A 269 -3.47 -63.27 54.17
CA GLU A 269 -2.80 -64.39 53.49
C GLU A 269 -1.27 -64.28 53.52
N ARG A 270 -0.72 -63.08 53.71
CA ARG A 270 0.72 -62.81 53.85
C ARG A 270 1.21 -62.89 55.30
N GLU A 271 0.48 -63.59 56.17
CA GLU A 271 0.77 -63.79 57.60
C GLU A 271 0.79 -62.50 58.45
N HIS A 272 0.13 -61.43 57.99
CA HIS A 272 -0.03 -60.22 58.81
C HIS A 272 -1.25 -60.36 59.74
N GLU A 273 -1.03 -60.41 61.05
CA GLU A 273 -2.09 -60.36 62.07
C GLU A 273 -2.33 -58.95 62.62
N THR A 274 -2.02 -57.91 61.83
CA THR A 274 -2.06 -56.51 62.24
C THR A 274 -3.02 -55.68 61.41
N SER A 275 -3.59 -54.64 62.00
CA SER A 275 -4.44 -53.64 61.35
C SER A 275 -3.64 -52.88 60.28
N PRO A 276 -4.08 -52.86 59.00
CA PRO A 276 -3.43 -52.05 57.96
C PRO A 276 -3.49 -50.54 58.23
N MET A 277 -4.49 -50.07 58.96
CA MET A 277 -4.66 -48.66 59.31
C MET A 277 -3.79 -48.20 60.49
N THR A 278 -3.67 -49.04 61.52
CA THR A 278 -3.04 -48.63 62.80
C THR A 278 -1.77 -49.39 63.15
N ASN A 279 -1.45 -50.43 62.38
CA ASN A 279 -0.32 -51.33 62.58
C ASN A 279 -0.30 -52.02 63.96
N LYS A 280 -1.48 -52.23 64.56
CA LYS A 280 -1.66 -52.93 65.84
C LYS A 280 -2.15 -54.36 65.62
N SER A 281 -1.77 -55.29 66.49
CA SER A 281 -2.26 -56.68 66.44
C SER A 281 -3.78 -56.73 66.55
N LEU A 282 -4.41 -57.51 65.66
CA LEU A 282 -5.85 -57.72 65.61
C LEU A 282 -6.24 -58.89 66.52
N PRO A 283 -7.39 -58.82 67.21
CA PRO A 283 -7.91 -59.94 68.00
C PRO A 283 -8.24 -61.19 67.17
N HIS A 284 -8.62 -61.01 65.90
CA HIS A 284 -8.95 -62.07 64.95
C HIS A 284 -8.86 -61.54 63.50
N THR A 285 -8.80 -62.45 62.53
CA THR A 285 -8.74 -62.16 61.08
C THR A 285 -10.08 -62.33 60.37
N SER A 286 -11.18 -62.57 61.08
CA SER A 286 -12.50 -62.64 60.46
C SER A 286 -12.93 -61.29 59.87
N LEU A 287 -13.53 -61.36 58.68
CA LEU A 287 -14.02 -60.23 57.92
C LEU A 287 -15.54 -60.28 57.81
N VAL A 288 -16.19 -59.12 57.97
CA VAL A 288 -17.65 -58.99 57.86
C VAL A 288 -17.99 -58.02 56.72
N PRO A 289 -18.75 -58.44 55.69
CA PRO A 289 -19.16 -57.54 54.61
C PRO A 289 -19.95 -56.33 55.12
N ASN A 290 -19.57 -55.12 54.72
CA ASN A 290 -20.27 -53.88 55.02
C ASN A 290 -21.28 -53.54 53.91
N LEU A 291 -22.40 -54.26 53.89
CA LEU A 291 -23.43 -54.10 52.85
C LEU A 291 -24.02 -52.68 52.81
N ALA A 292 -24.15 -52.02 53.97
CA ALA A 292 -24.66 -50.65 54.04
C ALA A 292 -23.72 -49.66 53.34
N LEU A 293 -22.41 -49.76 53.56
CA LEU A 293 -21.42 -48.93 52.87
C LEU A 293 -21.39 -49.24 51.38
N ARG A 294 -21.50 -50.52 51.01
CA ARG A 294 -21.57 -50.94 49.60
C ARG A 294 -22.75 -50.26 48.88
N SER A 295 -23.94 -50.29 49.47
CA SER A 295 -25.12 -49.62 48.90
C SER A 295 -24.94 -48.10 48.81
N ALA A 296 -24.37 -47.46 49.83
CA ALA A 296 -24.11 -46.02 49.81
C ALA A 296 -23.11 -45.60 48.71
N ILE A 297 -22.07 -46.41 48.47
CA ILE A 297 -21.10 -46.18 47.40
C ILE A 297 -21.79 -46.32 46.03
N GLN A 298 -22.61 -47.35 45.85
CA GLN A 298 -23.35 -47.57 44.60
C GLN A 298 -24.31 -46.42 44.28
N GLU A 299 -25.04 -45.92 45.28
CA GLU A 299 -25.93 -44.76 45.12
C GLU A 299 -25.14 -43.52 44.71
N TRP A 300 -23.98 -43.27 45.33
CA TRP A 300 -23.11 -42.16 44.98
C TRP A 300 -22.56 -42.27 43.55
N LEU A 301 -22.15 -43.46 43.12
CA LEU A 301 -21.67 -43.70 41.74
C LEU A 301 -22.78 -43.42 40.71
N GLN A 302 -24.03 -43.84 40.99
CA GLN A 302 -25.17 -43.59 40.12
C GLN A 302 -25.52 -42.09 40.02
N ALA A 303 -25.50 -41.39 41.16
CA ALA A 303 -25.76 -39.94 41.21
C ALA A 303 -24.65 -39.12 40.51
N SER A 304 -23.41 -39.60 40.51
CA SER A 304 -22.29 -38.96 39.83
C SER A 304 -22.25 -39.19 38.30
N SER A 305 -23.00 -40.20 37.81
CA SER A 305 -23.07 -40.58 36.39
C SER A 305 -24.24 -39.96 35.63
N SER A 306 -25.08 -39.14 36.30
CA SER A 306 -26.31 -38.52 35.77
C SER A 306 -26.23 -37.00 35.73
#